data_AF-A0A2R7P333-F1
#
_entry.id   AF-A0A2R7P333-F1
#
_cell.length_a   1.000
_cell.length_b   1.000
_cell.length_c   1.000
_cell.angle_alpha   90.00
_cell.angle_beta   90.00
_cell.angle_gamma   90.00
#
_symmetry.space_group_name_H-M   'P 1'
#
loop_
_entity.id
_entity.type
_entity.pdbx_description
1 polymer ?
#
loop_
_entity_poly.entity_id
_entity_poly.type
_entity_poly.pdbx_seq_one_letter_code
_entity_poly.pdbx_strand_id
1 'polypeptide(L)' 'MKPEFENIPLVKAEKRFEIEFNGHYAFIDYRETTHQIALVHTEADPELAGTGAAAAVVEKTLNYIEENGKK' A
#
# COMPACT_ATOMS: atom_id res chain seq x y z
N MET A 1 -11.46 2.35 4.54
CA MET A 1 -11.33 1.38 3.43
C MET A 1 -12.67 0.89 2.85
N LYS A 2 -12.82 0.75 1.53
CA LYS A 2 -13.99 0.08 0.90
C LYS A 2 -13.87 -1.45 1.04
N PRO A 3 -14.99 -2.20 1.13
CA PRO A 3 -14.96 -3.66 1.32
C PRO A 3 -14.29 -4.44 0.18
N GLU A 4 -14.27 -3.85 -1.01
CA GLU A 4 -13.62 -4.40 -2.21
C GLU A 4 -12.11 -4.58 -2.02
N PHE A 5 -11.48 -3.71 -1.23
CA PHE A 5 -10.04 -3.77 -0.98
C PHE A 5 -9.68 -4.52 0.30
N GLU A 6 -10.65 -4.84 1.17
CA GLU A 6 -10.37 -5.54 2.44
C GLU A 6 -9.69 -6.89 2.20
N ASN A 7 -10.21 -7.67 1.25
CA ASN A 7 -9.72 -9.01 0.92
C ASN A 7 -8.48 -9.04 0.02
N ILE A 8 -7.95 -7.89 -0.38
CA ILE A 8 -6.76 -7.83 -1.23
C ILE A 8 -5.51 -7.92 -0.35
N PRO A 9 -4.59 -8.87 -0.60
CA PRO A 9 -3.36 -8.94 0.16
C PRO A 9 -2.46 -7.74 -0.13
N LEU A 10 -1.85 -7.19 0.92
CA LEU A 10 -0.73 -6.25 0.76
C LEU A 10 0.53 -7.07 0.49
N VAL A 11 1.15 -6.85 -0.67
CA VAL A 11 2.43 -7.48 -1.02
C VAL A 11 3.56 -6.51 -0.67
N LYS A 12 4.48 -6.95 0.18
CA LYS A 12 5.72 -6.21 0.49
C LYS A 12 6.82 -6.69 -0.45
N ALA A 13 7.19 -5.86 -1.42
CA ALA A 13 8.40 -6.04 -2.22
C ALA A 13 9.60 -5.37 -1.53
N GLU A 14 10.80 -5.47 -2.11
CA GLU A 14 12.04 -4.95 -1.48
C GLU A 14 12.02 -3.44 -1.20
N LYS A 15 11.36 -2.65 -2.04
CA LYS A 15 11.35 -1.17 -1.97
C LYS A 15 9.97 -0.54 -2.09
N ARG A 16 8.92 -1.35 -2.19
CA ARG A 16 7.55 -0.88 -2.35
C ARG A 16 6.55 -1.85 -1.73
N PHE A 17 5.41 -1.34 -1.28
CA PHE A 17 4.24 -2.16 -1.03
C PHE A 17 3.29 -2.03 -2.21
N GLU A 18 2.60 -3.10 -2.56
CA GLU A 18 1.68 -3.12 -3.69
C GLU A 18 0.42 -3.93 -3.38
N ILE A 19 -0.67 -3.55 -4.02
CA ILE A 19 -1.93 -4.29 -4.05
C ILE A 19 -2.35 -4.45 -5.50
N GLU A 20 -2.93 -5.60 -5.82
CA GLU A 20 -3.52 -5.87 -7.12
C GLU A 20 -5.04 -5.77 -7.01
N PHE A 21 -5.67 -4.97 -7.87
CA PHE A 21 -7.12 -4.87 -7.97
C PHE A 21 -7.54 -4.86 -9.43
N ASN A 22 -8.40 -5.80 -9.81
CA ASN A 22 -8.90 -5.95 -11.19
C ASN A 22 -7.79 -6.03 -12.26
N GLY A 23 -6.63 -6.60 -11.94
CA GLY A 23 -5.49 -6.70 -12.88
C GLY A 23 -4.65 -5.42 -13.00
N HIS A 24 -4.91 -4.42 -12.16
CA HIS A 24 -4.14 -3.19 -12.05
C HIS A 24 -3.48 -3.08 -10.69
N TYR A 25 -2.42 -2.29 -10.59
CA TYR A 25 -1.63 -2.16 -9.37
C TYR A 25 -1.73 -0.76 -8.76
N ALA A 26 -1.86 -0.75 -7.44
CA ALA A 26 -1.57 0.44 -6.64
C ALA A 26 -0.40 0.12 -5.73
N PHE A 27 0.59 1.00 -5.68
CA PHE A 27 1.82 0.78 -4.96
C PHE A 27 2.32 2.02 -4.24
N ILE A 28 3.14 1.79 -3.23
CA ILE A 28 3.76 2.83 -2.43
C ILE A 28 5.23 2.50 -2.22
N ASP A 29 6.11 3.34 -2.77
CA ASP A 29 7.53 3.26 -2.54
C ASP A 29 7.82 3.68 -1.10
N TYR A 30 8.64 2.88 -0.42
CA TYR A 30 9.01 3.14 0.95
C TYR A 30 10.52 3.04 1.15
N ARG A 31 10.99 3.69 2.22
CA ARG A 31 12.35 3.54 2.75
C ARG A 31 12.25 3.04 4.18
N GLU A 32 12.73 1.83 4.39
CA GLU A 32 12.77 1.20 5.69
C GLU A 32 14.14 1.40 6.33
N THR A 33 14.13 1.81 7.60
CA THR A 33 15.31 1.85 8.47
C THR A 33 15.07 0.91 9.65
N THR A 34 16.04 0.83 10.56
CA THR A 34 15.96 -0.03 11.75
C THR A 34 14.71 0.22 12.61
N HIS A 35 14.15 1.43 12.61
CA HIS A 35 13.05 1.80 13.52
C HIS A 35 11.83 2.44 12.85
N GLN A 36 11.93 2.81 11.56
CA GLN A 36 10.87 3.56 10.88
C GLN A 36 10.72 3.14 9.42
N ILE A 37 9.51 3.30 8.89
CA ILE A 37 9.21 3.13 7.46
C ILE A 37 8.70 4.46 6.92
N ALA A 38 9.52 5.11 6.10
CA ALA A 38 9.17 6.35 5.44
C ALA A 38 8.48 6.06 4.10
N LEU A 39 7.24 6.51 3.94
CA LEU A 39 6.48 6.43 2.69
C LEU A 39 6.91 7.57 1.78
N VAL A 40 7.41 7.26 0.58
CA VAL A 40 8.07 8.21 -0.32
C VAL A 40 7.15 8.66 -1.45
N HIS A 41 6.52 7.71 -2.14
CA HIS A 41 5.68 7.99 -3.29
C HIS A 41 4.56 6.96 -3.38
N THR A 42 3.33 7.42 -3.58
CA THR A 42 2.17 6.55 -3.80
C THR A 42 1.68 6.76 -5.21
N GLU A 43 1.54 5.68 -5.96
CA GLU A 43 0.99 5.70 -7.31
C GLU A 43 -0.02 4.57 -7.46
N ALA A 44 -1.00 4.79 -8.33
CA ALA A 44 -1.92 3.75 -8.75
C ALA A 44 -2.11 3.87 -10.25
N ASP A 45 -2.29 2.74 -10.90
CA ASP A 45 -2.60 2.71 -12.32
C ASP A 45 -3.80 3.63 -12.63
N PRO A 46 -3.80 4.32 -13.78
CA PRO A 46 -4.85 5.27 -14.14
C PRO A 46 -6.24 4.62 -14.19
N GLU A 47 -6.31 3.33 -14.46
CA GLU A 47 -7.56 2.53 -14.45
C GLU A 47 -8.15 2.37 -13.05
N LEU A 48 -7.33 2.57 -12.01
CA LEU A 48 -7.74 2.59 -10.62
C LEU A 48 -8.11 4.00 -10.12
N ALA A 49 -7.98 5.04 -10.95
CA ALA A 49 -8.33 6.41 -10.55
C ALA A 49 -9.80 6.51 -10.13
N GLY A 50 -10.05 7.12 -8.97
CA GLY A 50 -11.41 7.25 -8.40
C GLY A 50 -11.98 5.98 -7.76
N THR A 51 -11.32 4.83 -7.86
CA THR A 51 -11.76 3.59 -7.20
C THR A 51 -11.49 3.62 -5.68
N GLY A 52 -10.43 4.33 -5.27
CA GLY A 52 -9.90 4.35 -3.91
C GLY A 52 -8.67 3.47 -3.69
N ALA A 53 -8.12 2.85 -4.74
CA ALA A 53 -6.98 1.93 -4.62
C ALA A 53 -5.72 2.58 -3.99
N ALA A 54 -5.43 3.84 -4.33
CA ALA A 54 -4.32 4.59 -3.72
C ALA A 54 -4.49 4.77 -2.20
N ALA A 55 -5.72 5.04 -1.74
CA ALA A 55 -6.01 5.12 -0.31
C ALA A 55 -5.93 3.73 0.34
N ALA A 56 -6.41 2.69 -0.35
CA ALA A 56 -6.37 1.32 0.12
C ALA A 56 -4.94 0.81 0.38
N VAL A 57 -4.00 1.06 -0.54
CA VAL A 57 -2.59 0.65 -0.36
C VAL A 57 -1.94 1.41 0.79
N VAL A 58 -2.26 2.71 0.96
CA VAL A 58 -1.78 3.52 2.09
C VAL A 58 -2.32 2.99 3.42
N GLU A 59 -3.63 2.81 3.56
CA GLU A 59 -4.25 2.30 4.79
C GLU A 59 -3.66 0.93 5.18
N LYS A 60 -3.52 0.01 4.21
CA LYS A 60 -2.91 -1.31 4.46
C LYS A 60 -1.44 -1.20 4.86
N THR A 61 -0.69 -0.30 4.23
CA THR A 61 0.73 -0.11 4.56
C THR A 61 0.90 0.45 5.96
N LEU A 62 0.06 1.40 6.38
CA LEU A 62 0.06 1.94 7.74
C LEU A 62 -0.26 0.85 8.77
N ASN A 63 -1.30 0.06 8.53
CA ASN A 63 -1.63 -1.07 9.39
C ASN A 63 -0.45 -2.06 9.50
N TYR A 64 0.20 -2.39 8.38
CA TYR A 64 1.39 -3.24 8.39
C TYR A 64 2.52 -2.64 9.24
N ILE A 65 2.78 -1.34 9.14
CA ILE A 65 3.79 -0.64 9.94
C ILE A 65 3.46 -0.73 11.43
N GLU A 66 2.21 -0.47 11.81
CA GLU A 66 1.73 -0.56 13.19
C GLU A 66 1.82 -1.99 13.75
N GLU A 67 1.39 -3.00 12.98
CA GLU A 67 1.46 -4.41 13.37
C GLU A 67 2.91 -4.90 13.52
N ASN A 68 3.84 -4.32 12.76
CA ASN A 68 5.27 -4.61 12.87
C ASN A 68 5.98 -3.80 13.97
N GLY A 69 5.25 -2.99 14.74
CA GLY A 69 5.80 -2.15 15.81
C GLY A 69 6.75 -1.06 15.30
N LYS A 70 6.64 -0.69 14.03
CA LYS A 70 7.43 0.38 13.41
C LYS A 70 6.65 1.70 13.49
N LYS A 71 7.38 2.81 13.39
CA LYS A 71 6.79 4.16 13.32
C LYS A 71 6.88 4.75 11.92
#